data_AF-A0A851F7G6-F1
#
_entry.id   AF-A0A851F7G6-F1
#
_cell.length_a   1.000
_cell.length_b   1.000
_cell.length_c   1.000
_cell.angle_alpha   90.00
_cell.angle_beta   90.00
_cell.angle_gamma   90.00
#
_symmetry.space_group_name_H-M   'P 1'
#
loop_
_entity.id
_entity.type
_entity.pdbx_description
1 polymer ?
#
loop_
_entity_poly.entity_id
_entity_poly.type
_entity_poly.pdbx_seq_one_letter_code
_entity_poly.pdbx_strand_id
1 'polypeptide(L)'
;ASESSLNEEDGLQVFLWWLLGIAALTFALLMSARMGIFQETLYKRFGKHSKEALFYNHALPLPGFLLLAPNIYQHAVLFSQSEPFQVPVLGLTLPIMWFYLFMNVLTQYVCIRGVFILTTECTSLTVTLVVTLRKFVSLIFSILYFHNPFTAWHWLGTALVFLGTLMYTEVWNSLGPFLARCRKRPKEE
;
A
#
# COMPACT_ATOMS: atom_id res chain seq x y z
N ALA A 1 36.10 -9.23 -32.15
CA ALA A 1 36.27 -7.86 -31.60
C ALA A 1 34.97 -7.07 -31.63
N SER A 2 34.17 -7.13 -32.70
CA SER A 2 32.89 -6.40 -32.77
C SER A 2 31.73 -7.03 -31.97
N GLU A 3 31.76 -8.35 -31.72
CA GLU A 3 30.71 -9.03 -30.94
C GLU A 3 30.89 -8.91 -29.42
N SER A 4 32.13 -8.71 -28.94
CA SER A 4 32.40 -8.50 -27.51
C SER A 4 31.94 -7.11 -27.06
N SER A 5 32.17 -6.08 -27.88
CA SER A 5 31.75 -4.71 -27.57
C SER A 5 30.23 -4.55 -27.53
N LEU A 6 29.48 -5.26 -28.40
CA LEU A 6 28.01 -5.23 -28.40
C LEU A 6 27.42 -5.88 -27.13
N ASN A 7 27.97 -7.01 -26.68
CA ASN A 7 27.53 -7.66 -25.43
C ASN A 7 27.89 -6.85 -24.17
N GLU A 8 29.02 -6.13 -24.17
CA GLU A 8 29.42 -5.26 -23.07
C GLU A 8 28.54 -4.00 -22.96
N GLU A 9 28.13 -3.41 -24.09
CA GLU A 9 27.21 -2.27 -24.12
C GLU A 9 25.80 -2.64 -23.64
N ASP A 10 25.27 -3.80 -24.04
CA ASP A 10 23.99 -4.33 -23.55
C ASP A 10 24.02 -4.61 -22.05
N GLY A 11 25.11 -5.19 -21.54
CA GLY A 11 25.31 -5.44 -20.11
C GLY A 11 25.34 -4.16 -19.28
N LEU A 12 26.03 -3.12 -19.78
CA LEU A 12 26.08 -1.82 -19.14
C LEU A 12 24.69 -1.14 -19.15
N GLN A 13 23.95 -1.20 -20.26
CA GLN A 13 22.61 -0.65 -20.35
C GLN A 13 21.65 -1.33 -19.35
N VAL A 14 21.64 -2.66 -19.28
CA VAL A 14 20.80 -3.41 -18.31
C VAL A 14 21.15 -3.01 -16.88
N PHE A 15 22.44 -2.89 -16.57
CA PHE A 15 22.90 -2.46 -15.26
C PHE A 15 22.47 -1.02 -14.93
N LEU A 16 22.56 -0.09 -15.88
CA LEU A 16 22.13 1.30 -15.70
C LEU A 16 20.61 1.41 -15.47
N TRP A 17 19.80 0.66 -16.22
CA TRP A 17 18.34 0.59 -16.00
C TRP A 17 17.99 0.00 -14.63
N TRP A 18 18.68 -1.05 -14.22
CA TRP A 18 18.51 -1.64 -12.89
C TRP A 18 18.88 -0.64 -11.78
N LEU A 19 20.01 0.05 -11.92
CA LEU A 19 20.47 1.07 -10.98
C LEU A 19 19.49 2.25 -10.91
N LEU A 20 18.99 2.71 -12.05
CA LEU A 20 17.98 3.76 -12.13
C LEU A 20 16.69 3.34 -11.40
N GLY A 21 16.26 2.09 -11.57
CA GLY A 21 15.12 1.53 -10.86
C GLY A 21 15.32 1.55 -9.34
N ILE A 22 16.49 1.14 -8.85
CA ILE A 22 16.83 1.18 -7.41
C ILE A 22 16.86 2.62 -6.90
N ALA A 23 17.48 3.53 -7.64
CA ALA A 23 17.54 4.95 -7.27
C ALA A 23 16.13 5.57 -7.18
N ALA A 24 15.28 5.29 -8.16
CA ALA A 24 13.89 5.77 -8.18
C ALA A 24 13.07 5.21 -7.00
N LEU A 25 13.19 3.91 -6.70
CA LEU A 25 12.51 3.30 -5.55
C LEU A 25 13.00 3.88 -4.22
N THR A 26 14.31 4.08 -4.08
CA THR A 26 14.91 4.68 -2.88
C THR A 26 14.42 6.11 -2.68
N PHE A 27 14.41 6.91 -3.74
CA PHE A 27 13.87 8.27 -3.72
C PHE A 27 12.38 8.29 -3.35
N ALA A 28 11.58 7.38 -3.92
CA ALA A 28 10.16 7.27 -3.61
C ALA A 28 9.91 6.91 -2.13
N LEU A 29 10.72 6.02 -1.55
CA LEU A 29 10.64 5.67 -0.14
C LEU A 29 10.98 6.86 0.77
N LEU A 30 12.02 7.62 0.42
CA LEU A 30 12.39 8.84 1.16
C LEU A 30 11.27 9.89 1.11
N MET A 31 10.68 10.12 -0.06
CA MET A 31 9.55 11.04 -0.21
C MET A 31 8.32 10.57 0.57
N SER A 32 8.06 9.27 0.60
CA SER A 32 6.96 8.68 1.38
C SER A 32 7.15 8.88 2.88
N ALA A 33 8.36 8.64 3.39
CA ALA A 33 8.70 8.89 4.80
C ALA A 33 8.56 10.37 5.15
N ARG A 34 9.08 11.26 4.29
CA ARG A 34 8.96 12.71 4.43
C ARG A 34 7.48 13.13 4.50
N MET A 35 6.65 12.63 3.59
CA MET A 35 5.21 12.92 3.54
C MET A 35 4.51 12.57 4.87
N GLY A 36 4.80 11.40 5.46
CA GLY A 36 4.21 10.99 6.73
C GLY A 36 4.53 11.96 7.88
N ILE A 37 5.79 12.39 7.99
CA ILE A 37 6.23 13.35 9.02
C ILE A 37 5.59 14.73 8.80
N PHE A 38 5.50 15.19 7.54
CA PHE A 38 4.82 16.44 7.22
C PHE A 38 3.34 16.39 7.60
N GLN A 39 2.64 15.30 7.32
CA GLN A 39 1.24 15.13 7.70
C GLN A 39 1.06 15.18 9.22
N GLU A 40 1.91 14.46 9.97
CA GLU A 40 1.87 14.49 11.45
C GLU A 40 2.11 15.91 12.00
N THR A 41 3.11 16.62 11.47
CA THR A 41 3.43 17.99 11.91
C THR A 41 2.31 18.97 11.57
N LEU A 42 1.72 18.84 10.39
CA LEU A 42 0.62 19.68 9.93
C LEU A 42 -0.62 19.51 10.82
N TYR A 43 -0.99 18.27 11.14
CA TYR A 43 -2.14 17.99 12.02
C TYR A 43 -1.90 18.45 13.46
N LYS A 44 -0.66 18.40 13.96
CA LYS A 44 -0.32 18.96 15.29
C LYS A 44 -0.46 20.49 15.32
N ARG A 45 -0.11 21.19 14.23
CA ARG A 45 -0.07 22.66 14.19
C ARG A 45 -1.40 23.30 13.80
N PHE A 46 -2.15 22.71 12.86
CA PHE A 46 -3.35 23.31 12.28
C PHE A 46 -4.65 22.55 12.63
N GLY A 47 -4.55 21.47 13.42
CA GLY A 47 -5.71 20.68 13.83
C GLY A 47 -6.05 19.53 12.88
N LYS A 48 -6.95 18.65 13.34
CA LYS A 48 -7.29 17.39 12.68
C LYS A 48 -8.41 17.57 11.66
N HIS A 49 -8.06 17.97 10.44
CA HIS A 49 -9.00 18.13 9.33
C HIS A 49 -8.77 17.08 8.23
N SER A 50 -9.03 15.79 8.52
CA SER A 50 -8.72 14.69 7.58
C SER A 50 -9.48 14.78 6.25
N LYS A 51 -10.71 15.34 6.24
CA LYS A 51 -11.51 15.51 5.02
C LYS A 51 -10.92 16.58 4.09
N GLU A 52 -10.46 17.69 4.65
CA GLU A 52 -9.83 18.78 3.92
C GLU A 52 -8.47 18.33 3.36
N ALA A 53 -7.67 17.66 4.19
CA ALA A 53 -6.41 17.07 3.75
C ALA A 53 -6.61 16.04 2.62
N LEU A 54 -7.66 15.22 2.70
CA LEU A 54 -8.03 14.29 1.63
C LEU A 54 -8.36 15.04 0.34
N PHE A 55 -9.17 16.11 0.42
CA PHE A 55 -9.52 16.94 -0.73
C PHE A 55 -8.28 17.53 -1.41
N TYR A 56 -7.40 18.20 -0.66
CA TYR A 56 -6.20 18.83 -1.23
C TYR A 56 -5.22 17.82 -1.84
N ASN A 57 -5.04 16.65 -1.20
CA ASN A 57 -4.16 15.61 -1.74
C ASN A 57 -4.65 15.05 -3.09
N HIS A 58 -5.95 15.11 -3.37
CA HIS A 58 -6.51 14.64 -4.64
C HIS A 58 -6.72 15.77 -5.65
N ALA A 59 -7.05 16.98 -5.20
CA ALA A 59 -7.32 18.12 -6.07
C ALA A 59 -6.03 18.73 -6.64
N LEU A 60 -4.96 18.86 -5.84
CA LEU A 60 -3.71 19.49 -6.27
C LEU A 60 -2.99 18.74 -7.39
N PRO A 61 -3.03 17.39 -7.47
CA PRO A 61 -2.47 16.67 -8.61
C PRO A 61 -3.30 16.76 -9.91
N LEU A 62 -4.58 17.14 -9.87
CA LEU A 62 -5.46 17.14 -11.06
C LEU A 62 -4.93 18.01 -12.22
N PRO A 63 -4.44 19.24 -12.00
CA PRO A 63 -3.81 20.02 -13.07
C PRO A 63 -2.58 19.32 -13.67
N GLY A 64 -1.82 18.58 -12.87
CA GLY A 64 -0.68 17.80 -13.36
C GLY A 64 -1.11 16.65 -14.26
N PHE A 65 -2.23 16.00 -13.96
CA PHE A 65 -2.80 14.95 -14.81
C PHE A 65 -3.24 15.45 -16.19
N LEU A 66 -3.50 16.75 -16.37
CA LEU A 66 -3.82 17.30 -17.70
C LEU A 66 -2.65 17.14 -18.68
N LEU A 67 -1.40 17.16 -18.21
CA LEU A 67 -0.24 16.89 -19.07
C LEU A 67 -0.21 15.44 -19.57
N LEU A 68 -0.82 14.51 -18.81
CA LEU A 68 -0.95 13.09 -19.16
C LEU A 68 -2.29 12.75 -19.85
N ALA A 69 -3.17 13.73 -20.06
CA ALA A 69 -4.46 13.55 -20.70
C ALA A 69 -4.42 12.72 -22.02
N PRO A 70 -3.45 12.89 -22.95
CA PRO A 70 -3.43 12.07 -24.17
C PRO A 70 -3.26 10.58 -23.88
N ASN A 71 -2.41 10.20 -22.92
CA ASN A 71 -2.22 8.81 -22.53
C ASN A 71 -3.47 8.26 -21.83
N ILE A 72 -4.11 9.07 -20.97
CA ILE A 72 -5.36 8.68 -20.30
C ILE A 72 -6.46 8.42 -21.32
N TYR A 73 -6.59 9.29 -22.33
CA TYR A 73 -7.58 9.12 -23.39
C TYR A 73 -7.34 7.85 -24.21
N GLN A 74 -6.08 7.58 -24.59
CA GLN A 74 -5.72 6.34 -25.29
C GLN A 74 -6.13 5.09 -24.49
N HIS A 75 -5.84 5.06 -23.18
CA HIS A 75 -6.26 3.95 -22.33
C HIS A 75 -7.78 3.87 -22.12
N ALA A 76 -8.49 5.00 -22.08
CA ALA A 76 -9.95 5.02 -22.00
C ALA A 76 -10.61 4.42 -23.25
N VAL A 77 -10.05 4.68 -24.44
CA VAL A 77 -10.50 4.04 -25.69
C VAL A 77 -10.25 2.53 -25.64
N LEU A 78 -9.06 2.10 -25.22
CA LEU A 78 -8.73 0.68 -25.08
C LEU A 78 -9.65 -0.04 -24.07
N PHE A 79 -10.00 0.60 -22.96
CA PHE A 79 -10.93 0.03 -21.97
C PHE A 79 -12.34 -0.14 -22.53
N SER A 80 -12.75 0.79 -23.39
CA SER A 80 -14.08 0.77 -24.02
C SER A 80 -14.23 -0.32 -25.09
N GLN A 81 -13.11 -0.86 -25.59
CA GLN A 81 -13.07 -2.00 -26.51
C GLN A 81 -13.09 -3.37 -25.80
N SER A 82 -13.06 -3.40 -24.46
CA SER A 82 -13.07 -4.65 -23.70
C SER A 82 -14.44 -5.35 -23.74
N GLU A 83 -14.45 -6.64 -23.43
CA GLU A 83 -15.66 -7.48 -23.49
C GLU A 83 -16.80 -6.90 -22.63
N PRO A 84 -18.03 -6.84 -23.16
CA PRO A 84 -19.18 -6.35 -22.41
C PRO A 84 -19.54 -7.32 -21.28
N PHE A 85 -19.50 -6.82 -20.05
CA PHE A 85 -19.88 -7.55 -18.85
C PHE A 85 -21.26 -7.08 -18.36
N GLN A 86 -22.13 -8.04 -18.08
CA GLN A 86 -23.44 -7.80 -17.48
C GLN A 86 -23.27 -7.62 -15.97
N VAL A 87 -23.55 -6.43 -15.44
CA VAL A 87 -23.45 -6.20 -14.00
C VAL A 87 -24.56 -6.97 -13.29
N PRO A 88 -24.23 -7.96 -12.40
CA PRO A 88 -25.23 -8.88 -11.81
C PRO A 88 -26.34 -8.21 -10.99
N VAL A 89 -26.17 -6.93 -10.62
CA VAL A 89 -27.08 -6.18 -9.74
C VAL A 89 -27.89 -5.10 -10.48
N LEU A 90 -27.37 -4.59 -11.60
CA LEU A 90 -27.93 -3.40 -12.28
C LEU A 90 -28.48 -3.71 -13.68
N GLY A 91 -28.23 -4.90 -14.23
CA GLY A 91 -28.67 -5.26 -15.58
C GLY A 91 -28.06 -4.38 -16.70
N LEU A 92 -27.02 -3.62 -16.37
CA LEU A 92 -26.31 -2.75 -17.31
C LEU A 92 -25.14 -3.51 -17.94
N THR A 93 -25.02 -3.41 -19.26
CA THR A 93 -23.86 -3.87 -20.03
C THR A 93 -22.78 -2.80 -20.03
N LEU A 94 -21.64 -3.09 -19.42
CA LEU A 94 -20.49 -2.19 -19.45
C LEU A 94 -19.20 -2.97 -19.68
N PRO A 95 -18.19 -2.38 -20.34
CA PRO A 95 -16.94 -3.08 -20.61
C PRO A 95 -16.25 -3.50 -19.30
N ILE A 96 -15.75 -4.73 -19.23
CA ILE A 96 -15.24 -5.33 -17.99
C ILE A 96 -14.09 -4.52 -17.34
N MET A 97 -13.26 -3.85 -18.14
CA MET A 97 -12.14 -3.06 -17.62
C MET A 97 -12.62 -1.84 -16.83
N TRP A 98 -13.73 -1.21 -17.25
CA TRP A 98 -14.34 -0.11 -16.51
C TRP A 98 -14.91 -0.58 -15.16
N PHE A 99 -15.46 -1.80 -15.12
CA PHE A 99 -15.91 -2.41 -13.87
C PHE A 99 -14.75 -2.62 -12.89
N TYR A 100 -13.64 -3.20 -13.34
CA TYR A 100 -12.46 -3.39 -12.49
C TYR A 100 -11.84 -2.08 -12.02
N LEU A 101 -11.77 -1.07 -12.90
CA LEU A 101 -11.30 0.27 -12.52
C LEU A 101 -12.20 0.87 -11.43
N PHE A 102 -13.51 0.80 -11.59
CA PHE A 102 -14.45 1.31 -10.60
C PHE A 102 -14.29 0.62 -9.23
N MET A 103 -14.19 -0.71 -9.22
CA MET A 103 -13.96 -1.48 -8.00
C MET A 103 -12.61 -1.15 -7.34
N ASN A 104 -11.56 -0.94 -8.14
CA ASN A 104 -10.26 -0.51 -7.66
C ASN A 104 -10.32 0.88 -7.01
N VAL A 105 -10.98 1.85 -7.65
CA VAL A 105 -11.14 3.21 -7.11
C VAL A 105 -11.95 3.20 -5.81
N LEU A 106 -13.04 2.42 -5.74
CA LEU A 106 -13.86 2.32 -4.53
C LEU A 106 -13.07 1.75 -3.34
N THR A 107 -12.36 0.64 -3.57
CA THR A 107 -11.54 0.01 -2.53
C THR A 107 -10.37 0.91 -2.12
N GLN A 108 -9.72 1.57 -3.07
CA GLN A 108 -8.66 2.54 -2.81
C GLN A 108 -9.16 3.73 -2.00
N TYR A 109 -10.34 4.27 -2.30
CA TYR A 109 -10.95 5.36 -1.53
C TYR A 109 -11.16 4.97 -0.07
N VAL A 110 -11.78 3.81 0.19
CA VAL A 110 -12.00 3.30 1.56
C VAL A 110 -10.66 3.12 2.28
N CYS A 111 -9.67 2.55 1.59
CA CYS A 111 -8.33 2.33 2.11
C CYS A 111 -7.61 3.64 2.48
N ILE A 112 -7.58 4.61 1.57
CA ILE A 112 -6.92 5.91 1.77
C ILE A 112 -7.64 6.70 2.86
N ARG A 113 -8.97 6.73 2.85
CA ARG A 113 -9.75 7.39 3.90
C ARG A 113 -9.43 6.81 5.28
N GLY A 114 -9.33 5.49 5.39
CA GLY A 114 -8.91 4.82 6.63
C GLY A 114 -7.49 5.22 7.06
N VAL A 115 -6.54 5.31 6.13
CA VAL A 115 -5.18 5.77 6.42
C VAL A 115 -5.16 7.22 6.91
N PHE A 116 -5.87 8.13 6.25
CA PHE A 116 -5.92 9.54 6.66
C PHE A 116 -6.54 9.73 8.05
N ILE A 117 -7.55 8.93 8.42
CA ILE A 117 -8.10 8.92 9.78
C ILE A 117 -7.04 8.40 10.77
N LEU A 118 -6.32 7.34 10.42
CA LEU A 118 -5.27 6.80 11.27
C LEU A 118 -4.13 7.81 11.47
N THR A 119 -3.76 8.56 10.44
CA THR A 119 -2.73 9.62 10.53
C THR A 119 -3.14 10.77 11.43
N THR A 120 -4.45 11.03 11.61
CA THR A 120 -4.88 12.04 12.58
C THR A 120 -4.89 11.53 14.02
N GLU A 121 -5.00 10.22 14.24
CA GLU A 121 -5.11 9.63 15.58
C GLU A 121 -3.80 9.01 16.11
N CYS A 122 -2.84 8.75 15.24
CA CYS A 122 -1.60 8.06 15.58
C CYS A 122 -0.38 8.78 15.00
N THR A 123 0.81 8.43 15.52
CA THR A 123 2.09 8.92 14.96
C THR A 123 2.35 8.33 13.58
N SER A 124 3.17 9.00 12.77
CA SER A 124 3.55 8.55 11.42
C SER A 124 4.20 7.15 11.43
N LEU A 125 4.86 6.77 12.52
CA LEU A 125 5.47 5.45 12.71
C LEU A 125 4.41 4.35 12.82
N THR A 126 3.40 4.54 13.68
CA THR A 126 2.29 3.59 13.84
C THR A 126 1.51 3.45 12.53
N VAL A 127 1.24 4.56 11.83
CA VAL A 127 0.55 4.54 10.53
C VAL A 127 1.33 3.71 9.52
N THR A 128 2.65 3.91 9.44
CA THR A 128 3.52 3.15 8.54
C THR A 128 3.46 1.67 8.85
N LEU A 129 3.53 1.28 10.13
CA LEU A 129 3.44 -0.11 10.55
C LEU A 129 2.09 -0.75 10.21
N VAL A 130 0.97 -0.05 10.42
CA VAL A 130 -0.36 -0.58 10.10
C VAL A 130 -0.53 -0.77 8.57
N VAL A 131 0.02 0.15 7.77
CA VAL A 131 -0.02 0.03 6.30
C VAL A 131 0.88 -1.11 5.81
N THR A 132 2.06 -1.31 6.39
CA THR A 132 2.92 -2.44 6.03
C THR A 132 2.30 -3.77 6.41
N LEU A 133 1.67 -3.86 7.60
CA LEU A 133 0.88 -5.02 8.01
C LEU A 133 -0.25 -5.34 7.03
N ARG A 134 -1.02 -4.33 6.60
CA ARG A 134 -2.08 -4.52 5.59
C ARG A 134 -1.52 -5.14 4.31
N LYS A 135 -0.45 -4.54 3.76
CA LYS A 135 0.20 -5.04 2.54
C LYS A 135 0.69 -6.48 2.71
N PHE A 136 1.25 -6.78 3.88
CA PHE A 136 1.73 -8.12 4.20
C PHE A 136 0.60 -9.16 4.30
N VAL A 137 -0.52 -8.83 4.95
CA VAL A 137 -1.70 -9.72 5.01
C VAL A 137 -2.26 -9.97 3.60
N SER A 138 -2.33 -8.93 2.77
CA SER A 138 -2.75 -9.08 1.38
C SER A 138 -1.81 -9.99 0.57
N LEU A 139 -0.49 -9.93 0.84
CA LEU A 139 0.48 -10.83 0.23
C LEU A 139 0.24 -12.29 0.67
N ILE A 140 0.04 -12.55 1.96
CA ILE A 140 -0.29 -13.90 2.46
C ILE A 140 -1.54 -14.43 1.75
N PHE A 141 -2.62 -13.64 1.72
CA PHE A 141 -3.86 -14.04 1.06
C PHE A 141 -3.63 -14.37 -0.41
N SER A 142 -2.84 -13.55 -1.12
CA SER A 142 -2.47 -13.80 -2.51
C SER A 142 -1.75 -15.14 -2.69
N ILE A 143 -0.75 -15.44 -1.86
CA ILE A 143 -0.02 -16.72 -1.94
C ILE A 143 -0.94 -17.91 -1.65
N LEU A 144 -1.80 -17.81 -0.64
CA LEU A 144 -2.76 -18.86 -0.28
C LEU A 144 -3.79 -19.10 -1.38
N TYR A 145 -4.33 -18.03 -1.97
CA TYR A 145 -5.36 -18.09 -3.01
C TYR A 145 -4.81 -18.67 -4.33
N PHE A 146 -3.62 -18.24 -4.75
CA PHE A 146 -2.98 -18.74 -5.98
C PHE A 146 -2.23 -20.07 -5.81
N HIS A 147 -2.31 -20.68 -4.62
CA HIS A 147 -1.60 -21.92 -4.26
C HIS A 147 -0.11 -21.91 -4.63
N ASN A 148 0.55 -20.76 -4.49
CA ASN A 148 1.99 -20.65 -4.77
C ASN A 148 2.79 -21.38 -3.68
N PRO A 149 3.84 -22.18 -4.00
CA PRO A 149 4.63 -22.89 -3.00
C PRO A 149 5.18 -21.93 -1.93
N PHE A 150 4.68 -22.09 -0.70
CA PHE A 150 5.12 -21.29 0.44
C PHE A 150 6.47 -21.81 0.94
N THR A 151 7.56 -21.19 0.47
CA THR A 151 8.93 -21.59 0.82
C THR A 151 9.28 -21.23 2.28
N ALA A 152 10.32 -21.87 2.83
CA ALA A 152 10.81 -21.58 4.19
C ALA A 152 11.16 -20.10 4.42
N TRP A 153 11.58 -19.39 3.37
CA TRP A 153 11.86 -17.96 3.43
C TRP A 153 10.61 -17.11 3.72
N HIS A 154 9.45 -17.51 3.21
CA HIS A 154 8.18 -16.83 3.51
C HIS A 154 7.76 -17.06 4.97
N TRP A 155 8.03 -18.24 5.54
CA TRP A 155 7.80 -18.51 6.97
C TRP A 155 8.68 -17.62 7.86
N LEU A 156 9.96 -17.50 7.51
CA LEU A 156 10.88 -16.61 8.21
C LEU A 156 10.43 -15.15 8.12
N GLY A 157 10.07 -14.68 6.92
CA GLY A 157 9.56 -13.32 6.72
C GLY A 157 8.28 -13.05 7.52
N THR A 158 7.37 -14.03 7.57
CA THR A 158 6.14 -13.95 8.36
C THR A 158 6.43 -13.84 9.85
N ALA A 159 7.32 -14.69 10.37
CA ALA A 159 7.74 -14.63 11.76
C ALA A 159 8.37 -13.28 12.12
N LEU A 160 9.21 -12.73 11.24
CA LEU A 160 9.88 -11.45 11.47
C LEU A 160 8.90 -10.27 11.47
N VAL A 161 7.91 -10.25 10.56
CA VAL A 161 6.85 -9.21 10.55
C VAL A 161 5.98 -9.28 11.80
N PHE A 162 5.59 -10.49 12.22
CA PHE A 162 4.83 -10.68 13.46
C PHE A 162 5.62 -10.27 14.70
N LEU A 163 6.89 -10.69 14.79
CA LEU A 163 7.77 -10.33 15.90
C LEU A 163 8.00 -8.82 15.99
N GLY A 164 8.30 -8.16 14.86
CA GLY A 164 8.48 -6.71 14.81
C GLY A 164 7.20 -5.96 15.24
N THR A 165 6.04 -6.47 14.85
CA THR A 165 4.74 -5.90 15.25
C THR A 165 4.46 -6.06 16.74
N LEU A 166 4.73 -7.25 17.31
CA LEU A 166 4.55 -7.52 18.73
C LEU A 166 5.50 -6.68 19.59
N MET A 167 6.74 -6.50 19.14
CA MET A 167 7.73 -5.65 19.81
C MET A 167 7.30 -4.18 19.79
N TYR A 168 6.74 -3.72 18.67
CA TYR A 168 6.28 -2.34 18.55
C TYR A 168 5.05 -2.02 19.41
N THR A 169 4.09 -2.94 19.49
CA THR A 169 2.75 -2.64 20.01
C THR A 169 2.64 -2.53 21.53
N GLU A 170 3.73 -2.50 22.29
CA GLU A 170 3.72 -2.54 23.78
C GLU A 170 2.79 -3.62 24.36
N VAL A 171 2.41 -4.64 23.56
CA VAL A 171 1.55 -5.73 24.02
C VAL A 171 2.22 -6.41 25.21
N TRP A 172 3.55 -6.47 25.25
CA TRP A 172 4.31 -6.98 26.39
C TRP A 172 3.97 -6.26 27.72
N ASN A 173 3.78 -4.94 27.71
CA ASN A 173 3.41 -4.16 28.89
C ASN A 173 1.94 -4.35 29.29
N SER A 174 1.04 -4.61 28.34
CA SER A 174 -0.39 -4.90 28.60
C SER A 174 -0.68 -6.38 28.90
N LEU A 175 0.15 -7.31 28.42
CA LEU A 175 0.00 -8.75 28.66
C LEU A 175 0.41 -9.12 30.09
N GLY A 176 1.40 -8.41 30.65
CA GLY A 176 1.81 -8.55 32.06
C GLY A 176 0.63 -8.45 33.05
N PRO A 177 -0.17 -7.36 33.04
CA PRO A 177 -1.34 -7.22 33.91
C PRO A 177 -2.51 -8.15 33.53
N PHE A 178 -2.62 -8.64 32.29
CA PHE A 178 -3.65 -9.59 31.87
C PHE A 178 -3.34 -11.02 32.35
N LEU A 179 -2.10 -11.48 32.17
CA LEU A 179 -1.61 -12.76 32.69
C LEU A 179 -1.54 -12.79 34.22
N ALA A 180 -1.21 -11.66 34.85
CA ALA A 180 -1.29 -11.51 36.31
C ALA A 180 -2.74 -11.59 36.82
N ARG A 181 -3.73 -11.12 36.04
CA ARG A 181 -5.17 -11.25 36.35
C ARG A 181 -5.66 -12.69 36.19
N CYS A 182 -5.22 -13.41 35.15
CA CYS A 182 -5.52 -14.83 34.98
C CYS A 182 -4.91 -15.70 36.10
N ARG A 183 -3.70 -15.37 36.58
CA ARG A 183 -3.07 -16.08 37.71
C ARG A 183 -3.74 -15.83 39.06
N LYS A 184 -4.57 -14.78 39.20
CA LYS A 184 -5.36 -14.48 40.42
C LYS A 184 -6.76 -15.14 40.44
N ARG A 185 -7.16 -15.87 39.40
CA ARG A 185 -8.31 -16.80 39.48
C ARG A 185 -7.87 -18.25 39.67
N PRO A 186 -7.44 -18.63 40.88
CA PRO A 186 -7.72 -19.96 41.37
C PRO A 186 -8.58 -19.89 42.64
N LYS A 187 -9.65 -20.70 42.58
CA LYS A 187 -10.62 -21.10 43.63
C LYS A 187 -11.79 -20.15 43.88
N GLU A 188 -12.86 -20.43 43.12
CA GLU A 188 -14.20 -20.58 43.69
C GLU A 188 -14.11 -21.40 44.99
N GLU A 189 -14.72 -20.88 46.06
CA GLU A 189 -15.45 -21.67 47.05
C GLU A 189 -16.94 -21.41 46.83
#